data_AF-A0A0Q9SQF0-F1
#
_entry.id   AF-A0A0Q9SQF0-F1
#
_cell.length_a   1.000
_cell.length_b   1.000
_cell.length_c   1.000
_cell.angle_alpha   90.00
_cell.angle_beta   90.00
_cell.angle_gamma   90.00
#
_symmetry.space_group_name_H-M   'P 1'
#
loop_
_entity.id
_entity.type
_entity.pdbx_description
1 polymer ?
#
loop_
_entity_poly.entity_id
_entity_poly.type
_entity_poly.pdbx_seq_one_letter_code
_entity_poly.pdbx_strand_id
1 'polypeptide(L)'
;MGDQALRAPGDVLVHLRRARDHADRCYAEQVDVDSLAAVAGLSKYHFLRLFKATYGVTPGEYLSQRRIERAQDLLRATNLTVTEVCHAVGFTSLGSFSSRFRAVVGESPSDFQRRYAAGAPHIPGCFVFMWGLAEKRDPAIEEKHDEPTPS
;
A
#
# COMPACT_ATOMS: atom_id res chain seq x y z
N MET A 1 -10.83 31.49 12.28
CA MET A 1 -11.93 30.55 11.93
C MET A 1 -11.31 29.38 11.19
N GLY A 2 -11.01 28.21 11.74
CA GLY A 2 -11.22 27.61 13.05
C GLY A 2 -11.05 26.10 12.81
N ASP A 3 -9.84 25.55 12.99
CA ASP A 3 -9.59 24.10 12.97
C ASP A 3 -8.25 23.75 13.63
N GLN A 4 -7.93 24.40 14.74
CA GLN A 4 -6.86 23.97 15.63
C GLN A 4 -7.48 23.10 16.73
N ALA A 5 -6.94 21.89 16.87
CA ALA A 5 -7.15 20.93 17.96
C ALA A 5 -8.28 19.90 17.80
N LEU A 6 -8.32 19.17 16.68
CA LEU A 6 -8.62 17.73 16.73
C LEU A 6 -7.34 16.91 16.53
N ARG A 7 -6.26 17.27 17.26
CA ARG A 7 -5.22 16.26 17.49
C ARG A 7 -5.89 15.18 18.33
N ALA A 8 -6.04 14.00 17.74
CA ALA A 8 -6.52 12.83 18.44
C ALA A 8 -5.84 12.74 19.82
N PRO A 9 -6.58 12.47 20.91
CA PRO A 9 -6.01 12.13 22.21
C PRO A 9 -4.86 11.10 22.05
N GLY A 10 -3.85 11.17 22.92
CA GLY A 10 -2.60 10.39 22.75
C GLY A 10 -2.85 8.88 22.58
N ASP A 11 -3.86 8.35 23.25
CA ASP A 11 -4.38 6.99 23.11
C ASP A 11 -4.93 6.71 21.70
N VAL A 12 -5.77 7.61 21.18
CA VAL A 12 -6.34 7.51 19.82
C VAL A 12 -5.26 7.61 18.74
N LEU A 13 -4.19 8.38 18.95
CA LEU A 13 -3.07 8.45 18.00
C LEU A 13 -2.35 7.10 17.83
N VAL A 14 -2.25 6.29 18.89
CA VAL A 14 -1.65 4.94 18.79
C VAL A 14 -2.51 4.06 17.89
N HIS A 15 -3.83 4.13 18.01
CA HIS A 15 -4.77 3.40 17.15
C HIS A 15 -4.71 3.85 15.69
N LEU A 16 -4.66 5.17 15.44
CA LEU A 16 -4.52 5.70 14.08
C LEU A 16 -3.18 5.36 13.44
N ARG A 17 -2.09 5.28 14.23
CA ARG A 17 -0.79 4.81 13.73
C ARG A 17 -0.84 3.34 13.36
N ARG A 18 -1.44 2.47 14.19
CA ARG A 18 -1.61 1.05 13.86
C ARG A 18 -2.37 0.86 12.54
N ALA A 19 -3.46 1.60 12.35
CA ALA A 19 -4.21 1.54 11.09
C ALA A 19 -3.37 2.03 9.89
N ARG A 20 -2.63 3.13 10.04
CA ARG A 20 -1.72 3.60 8.98
C ARG A 20 -0.63 2.57 8.67
N ASP A 21 0.00 2.00 9.69
CA ASP A 21 1.06 1.01 9.49
C ASP A 21 0.50 -0.27 8.85
N HIS A 22 -0.76 -0.62 9.10
CA HIS A 22 -1.45 -1.70 8.38
C HIS A 22 -1.72 -1.31 6.93
N ALA A 23 -2.20 -0.08 6.67
CA ALA A 23 -2.37 0.44 5.31
C ALA A 23 -1.04 0.44 4.52
N ASP A 24 0.07 0.76 5.18
CA ASP A 24 1.41 0.78 4.58
C ASP A 24 1.97 -0.61 4.27
N ARG A 25 1.58 -1.65 5.02
CA ARG A 25 1.99 -3.03 4.76
C ARG A 25 1.11 -3.69 3.70
N CYS A 26 -0.19 -3.46 3.76
CA CYS A 26 -1.16 -4.14 2.90
C CYS A 26 -1.57 -3.29 1.68
N TYR A 27 -0.84 -2.23 1.33
CA TYR A 27 -1.26 -1.25 0.32
C TYR A 27 -1.66 -1.88 -1.04
N ALA A 28 -1.03 -2.99 -1.42
CA ALA A 28 -1.27 -3.68 -2.70
C ALA A 28 -2.55 -4.53 -2.68
N GLU A 29 -3.02 -4.92 -1.50
CA GLU A 29 -4.26 -5.66 -1.33
C GLU A 29 -5.47 -4.71 -1.42
N GLN A 30 -6.67 -5.28 -1.56
CA GLN A 30 -7.92 -4.53 -1.46
C GLN A 30 -8.17 -4.11 0.00
N VAL A 31 -7.37 -3.17 0.49
CA VAL A 31 -7.54 -2.55 1.80
C VAL A 31 -8.74 -1.61 1.73
N ASP A 32 -9.83 -2.01 2.35
CA ASP A 32 -11.01 -1.18 2.52
C ASP A 32 -10.85 -0.27 3.75
N VAL A 33 -11.51 0.88 3.71
CA VAL A 33 -11.58 1.83 4.83
C VAL A 33 -12.19 1.17 6.06
N ASP A 34 -13.13 0.24 5.88
CA ASP A 34 -13.73 -0.51 6.98
C ASP A 34 -12.73 -1.40 7.71
N SER A 35 -11.79 -2.04 7.01
CA SER A 35 -10.75 -2.85 7.65
C SER A 35 -9.77 -1.98 8.43
N LEU A 36 -9.40 -0.80 7.90
CA LEU A 36 -8.55 0.16 8.60
C LEU A 36 -9.22 0.73 9.87
N ALA A 37 -10.52 1.00 9.80
CA ALA A 37 -11.30 1.44 10.95
C ALA A 37 -11.35 0.35 12.04
N ALA A 38 -11.54 -0.92 11.63
CA ALA A 38 -11.51 -2.06 12.54
C ALA A 38 -10.14 -2.24 13.20
N VAL A 39 -9.03 -2.09 12.47
CA VAL A 39 -7.66 -2.11 13.03
C VAL A 39 -7.44 -0.98 14.05
N ALA A 40 -8.05 0.19 13.82
CA ALA A 40 -8.04 1.29 14.78
C ALA A 40 -8.97 1.06 15.98
N GLY A 41 -9.88 0.08 15.94
CA GLY A 41 -10.93 -0.10 16.95
C GLY A 41 -11.95 1.05 16.97
N LEU A 42 -12.14 1.72 15.83
CA LEU A 42 -13.02 2.88 15.70
C LEU A 42 -14.16 2.58 14.72
N SER A 43 -15.32 3.23 14.91
CA SER A 43 -16.34 3.24 13.88
C SER A 43 -15.83 3.97 12.63
N LYS A 44 -16.28 3.53 11.44
CA LYS A 44 -15.85 4.08 10.14
C LYS A 44 -15.90 5.61 10.09
N TYR A 45 -17.02 6.20 10.52
CA TYR A 45 -17.21 7.65 10.51
C TYR A 45 -16.21 8.37 11.42
N HIS A 46 -15.97 7.82 12.62
CA HIS A 46 -15.05 8.42 13.57
C HIS A 46 -13.60 8.29 13.10
N PHE A 47 -13.24 7.13 12.53
CA PHE A 47 -11.96 6.88 11.90
C PHE A 47 -11.67 7.87 10.77
N LEU A 48 -12.57 8.03 9.81
CA LEU A 48 -12.41 8.95 8.68
C LEU A 48 -12.11 10.37 9.13
N ARG A 49 -12.89 10.88 10.10
CA ARG A 49 -12.74 12.23 10.63
C ARG A 49 -11.39 12.41 11.34
N LEU A 50 -11.05 11.48 12.23
CA LEU A 50 -9.82 11.56 13.03
C LEU A 50 -8.56 11.32 12.18
N PHE A 51 -8.63 10.40 11.22
CA PHE A 51 -7.52 10.14 10.30
C PHE A 51 -7.24 11.38 9.45
N LYS A 52 -8.26 12.01 8.86
CA LYS A 52 -8.10 13.24 8.09
C LYS A 52 -7.57 14.39 8.95
N ALA A 53 -8.11 14.57 10.16
CA ALA A 53 -7.63 15.61 11.07
C ALA A 53 -6.16 15.39 11.49
N THR A 54 -5.72 14.13 11.59
CA THR A 54 -4.36 13.78 12.03
C THR A 54 -3.34 13.81 10.89
N TYR A 55 -3.69 13.31 9.70
CA TYR A 55 -2.78 13.13 8.57
C TYR A 55 -3.03 14.09 7.41
N GLY A 56 -4.05 14.94 7.48
CA GLY A 56 -4.40 15.94 6.46
C GLY A 56 -5.13 15.39 5.23
N VAL A 57 -5.13 14.08 5.03
CA VAL A 57 -5.73 13.39 3.87
C VAL A 57 -6.66 12.27 4.31
N THR A 58 -7.60 11.87 3.46
CA THR A 58 -8.45 10.71 3.74
C THR A 58 -7.65 9.39 3.62
N PRO A 59 -8.08 8.31 4.29
CA PRO A 59 -7.42 6.99 4.17
C PRO A 59 -7.31 6.49 2.73
N GLY A 60 -8.35 6.71 1.90
CA GLY A 60 -8.34 6.31 0.48
C GLY A 60 -7.34 7.11 -0.35
N GLU A 61 -7.22 8.42 -0.10
CA GLU A 61 -6.20 9.26 -0.74
C GLU A 61 -4.79 8.86 -0.30
N TYR A 62 -4.61 8.56 0.99
CA TYR A 62 -3.35 8.07 1.54
C TYR A 62 -2.93 6.76 0.87
N LEU A 63 -3.80 5.75 0.82
CA LEU A 63 -3.55 4.49 0.13
C LEU A 63 -3.20 4.71 -1.35
N SER A 64 -3.96 5.56 -2.03
CA SER A 64 -3.70 5.88 -3.44
C SER A 64 -2.32 6.50 -3.62
N GLN A 65 -1.90 7.42 -2.74
CA GLN A 65 -0.57 8.03 -2.80
C GLN A 65 0.53 7.00 -2.54
N ARG A 66 0.37 6.15 -1.53
CA ARG A 66 1.31 5.07 -1.21
C ARG A 66 1.47 4.09 -2.37
N ARG A 67 0.38 3.72 -3.05
CA ARG A 67 0.43 2.88 -4.26
C ARG A 67 1.22 3.54 -5.40
N ILE A 68 1.07 4.86 -5.59
CA ILE A 68 1.85 5.59 -6.61
C ILE A 68 3.33 5.70 -6.24
N GLU A 69 3.66 5.91 -4.96
CA GLU A 69 5.06 5.87 -4.48
C GLU A 69 5.70 4.52 -4.80
N ARG A 70 5.00 3.41 -4.52
CA ARG A 70 5.48 2.06 -4.83
C ARG A 70 5.56 1.78 -6.32
N ALA A 71 4.65 2.34 -7.12
CA ALA A 71 4.71 2.23 -8.56
C ALA A 71 5.96 2.92 -9.12
N GLN A 72 6.35 4.08 -8.58
CA GLN A 72 7.59 4.74 -8.96
C GLN A 72 8.83 3.90 -8.63
N ASP A 73 8.83 3.20 -7.50
CA ASP A 73 9.93 2.29 -7.14
C ASP A 73 10.04 1.14 -8.14
N LEU A 74 8.91 0.49 -8.46
CA LEU A 74 8.87 -0.61 -9.42
C LEU A 74 9.27 -0.18 -10.83
N LEU A 75 8.78 0.95 -11.33
CA LEU A 75 9.12 1.47 -12.66
C LEU A 75 10.60 1.85 -12.79
N ARG A 76 11.28 2.16 -11.68
CA ARG A 76 12.72 2.49 -11.65
C ARG A 76 13.62 1.26 -11.51
N ALA A 77 13.19 0.31 -10.68
CA ALA A 77 14.06 -0.79 -10.25
C ALA A 77 13.90 -2.08 -11.06
N THR A 78 12.80 -2.21 -11.81
CA THR A 78 12.38 -3.46 -12.45
C THR A 78 12.17 -3.30 -13.95
N ASN A 79 12.11 -4.42 -14.67
CA ASN A 79 11.73 -4.46 -16.09
C ASN A 79 10.22 -4.76 -16.30
N LEU A 80 9.39 -4.55 -15.27
CA LEU A 80 7.93 -4.73 -15.38
C LEU A 80 7.32 -3.72 -16.35
N THR A 81 6.35 -4.16 -17.12
CA THR A 81 5.51 -3.28 -17.93
C THR A 81 4.65 -2.39 -17.03
N VAL A 82 4.22 -1.24 -17.56
CA VAL A 82 3.31 -0.33 -16.85
C VAL A 82 2.02 -1.05 -16.40
N THR A 83 1.51 -1.97 -17.20
CA THR A 83 0.33 -2.78 -16.87
C THR A 83 0.59 -3.73 -15.70
N GLU A 84 1.75 -4.41 -15.68
CA GLU A 84 2.13 -5.27 -14.56
C GLU A 84 2.29 -4.46 -13.27
N VAL A 85 2.93 -3.28 -13.34
CA VAL A 85 3.07 -2.38 -12.19
C VAL A 85 1.70 -1.91 -11.68
N CYS A 86 0.78 -1.55 -12.58
CA CYS A 86 -0.60 -1.15 -12.24
C CYS A 86 -1.28 -2.21 -11.36
N HIS A 87 -1.20 -3.48 -11.75
CA HIS A 87 -1.80 -4.57 -10.97
C HIS A 87 -1.00 -4.89 -9.70
N ALA A 88 0.34 -4.87 -9.77
CA ALA A 88 1.21 -5.14 -8.62
C ALA A 88 1.01 -4.14 -7.46
N VAL A 89 0.67 -2.89 -7.77
CA VAL A 89 0.36 -1.86 -6.75
C VAL A 89 -1.12 -1.78 -6.38
N GLY A 90 -1.95 -2.72 -6.83
CA GLY A 90 -3.34 -2.85 -6.40
C GLY A 90 -4.35 -1.96 -7.13
N PHE A 91 -4.04 -1.42 -8.32
CA PHE A 91 -5.04 -0.79 -9.18
C PHE A 91 -5.74 -1.84 -10.05
N THR A 92 -7.06 -1.70 -10.18
CA THR A 92 -7.89 -2.60 -11.00
C THR A 92 -7.97 -2.19 -12.46
N SER A 93 -7.55 -0.97 -12.80
CA SER A 93 -7.60 -0.46 -14.17
C SER A 93 -6.44 0.48 -14.48
N LEU A 94 -5.87 0.32 -15.68
CA LEU A 94 -4.76 1.11 -16.18
C LEU A 94 -5.11 2.61 -16.34
N GLY A 95 -6.35 2.93 -16.71
CA GLY A 95 -6.81 4.31 -16.87
C GLY A 95 -6.82 5.09 -15.54
N SER A 96 -7.34 4.47 -14.48
CA SER A 96 -7.37 5.06 -13.14
C SER A 96 -5.96 5.22 -12.59
N PHE A 97 -5.12 4.19 -12.76
CA PHE A 97 -3.70 4.24 -12.40
C PHE A 97 -2.97 5.37 -13.12
N SER A 98 -3.05 5.43 -14.45
CA SER A 98 -2.31 6.41 -15.26
C SER A 98 -2.71 7.85 -14.92
N SER A 99 -4.01 8.08 -14.73
CA SER A 99 -4.54 9.40 -14.35
C SER A 99 -4.04 9.82 -12.97
N ARG A 100 -4.09 8.90 -12.00
CA ARG A 100 -3.63 9.17 -10.63
C ARG A 100 -2.11 9.34 -10.56
N PHE A 101 -1.36 8.51 -11.28
CA PHE A 101 0.09 8.60 -11.38
C PHE A 101 0.49 9.97 -11.93
N ARG A 102 -0.10 10.39 -13.04
CA ARG A 102 0.17 11.71 -13.62
C ARG A 102 -0.20 12.86 -12.70
N ALA A 103 -1.31 12.75 -11.97
CA ALA A 103 -1.72 13.78 -11.02
C ALA A 103 -0.73 13.94 -9.85
N VAL A 104 -0.07 12.85 -9.44
CA VAL A 104 0.88 12.85 -8.30
C VAL A 104 2.31 13.14 -8.75
N VAL A 105 2.74 12.57 -9.88
CA VAL A 105 4.13 12.59 -10.37
C VAL A 105 4.38 13.68 -11.42
N GLY A 106 3.33 14.14 -12.10
CA GLY A 106 3.40 15.18 -13.13
C GLY A 106 3.56 14.67 -14.57
N GLU A 107 3.96 13.41 -14.75
CA GLU A 107 4.16 12.77 -16.07
C GLU A 107 3.47 11.40 -16.16
N SER A 108 3.38 10.81 -17.35
CA SER A 108 2.77 9.49 -17.53
C SER A 108 3.68 8.37 -16.98
N PRO A 109 3.12 7.24 -16.54
CA PRO A 109 3.92 6.09 -16.10
C PRO A 109 4.94 5.61 -17.15
N SER A 110 4.55 5.64 -18.44
CA SER A 110 5.41 5.20 -19.55
C SER A 110 6.57 6.16 -19.80
N ASP A 111 6.32 7.47 -19.71
CA ASP A 111 7.37 8.48 -19.85
C ASP A 111 8.34 8.41 -18.67
N PHE A 112 7.80 8.25 -17.47
CA PHE A 112 8.58 8.01 -16.25
C PHE A 112 9.47 6.78 -16.41
N GLN A 113 8.92 5.63 -16.83
CA GLN A 113 9.70 4.41 -17.05
C GLN A 113 10.83 4.62 -18.06
N ARG A 114 10.53 5.24 -19.20
CA ARG A 114 11.52 5.51 -20.26
C ARG A 114 12.66 6.40 -19.77
N ARG A 115 12.36 7.37 -18.90
CA ARG A 115 13.35 8.26 -18.29
C ARG A 115 14.35 7.52 -17.40
N TYR A 116 13.94 6.45 -16.74
CA TYR A 116 14.81 5.62 -15.89
C TYR A 116 15.33 4.35 -16.57
N ALA A 117 14.88 4.06 -17.80
CA ALA A 117 15.33 2.90 -18.58
C ALA A 117 16.77 3.01 -19.12
N ALA A 118 17.44 4.16 -18.96
CA ALA A 118 18.80 4.40 -19.46
C ALA A 118 19.92 3.71 -18.64
N GLY A 119 19.58 2.78 -17.76
CA GLY A 119 20.52 1.93 -17.00
C GLY A 119 20.04 0.48 -16.94
N ALA A 120 20.92 -0.46 -16.57
CA ALA A 120 20.54 -1.86 -16.41
C ALA A 120 19.47 -2.00 -15.30
N PRO A 121 18.31 -2.61 -15.56
CA PRO A 121 17.34 -2.92 -14.51
C PRO A 121 18.01 -3.84 -13.48
N HIS A 122 18.15 -3.38 -12.23
CA HIS A 122 18.88 -4.14 -11.22
C HIS A 122 18.10 -5.36 -10.69
N ILE A 123 16.80 -5.46 -10.98
CA ILE A 123 15.96 -6.59 -10.56
C ILE A 123 15.13 -7.09 -11.74
N PRO A 124 15.39 -8.30 -12.26
CA PRO A 124 14.52 -8.92 -13.26
C PRO A 124 13.13 -9.16 -12.67
N GLY A 125 12.06 -8.91 -13.43
CA GLY A 125 10.67 -8.99 -12.96
C GLY A 125 10.27 -10.37 -12.43
N CYS A 126 10.93 -11.43 -12.91
CA CYS A 126 10.77 -12.77 -12.36
C CYS A 126 11.21 -12.87 -10.88
N PHE A 127 12.21 -12.10 -10.43
CA PHE A 127 12.58 -12.03 -9.01
C PHE A 127 11.54 -11.29 -8.17
N VAL A 128 10.88 -10.26 -8.72
CA VAL A 128 9.81 -9.54 -8.02
C VAL A 128 8.62 -10.45 -7.77
N PHE A 129 8.26 -11.28 -8.76
CA PHE A 129 7.17 -12.24 -8.66
C PHE A 129 7.53 -13.53 -7.91
N MET A 130 8.78 -14.01 -7.97
CA MET A 130 9.21 -15.25 -7.30
C MET A 130 9.67 -15.04 -5.85
N TRP A 131 10.22 -13.87 -5.50
CA TRP A 131 10.75 -13.57 -4.16
C TRP A 131 9.97 -12.50 -3.39
N GLY A 132 8.79 -12.11 -3.87
CA GLY A 132 7.84 -11.38 -3.06
C GLY A 132 8.26 -9.95 -2.70
N LEU A 133 9.02 -9.26 -3.55
CA LEU A 133 9.10 -7.78 -3.45
C LEU A 133 7.72 -7.12 -3.67
N ALA A 134 6.77 -7.87 -4.24
CA ALA A 134 5.34 -7.74 -4.04
C ALA A 134 4.88 -8.87 -3.09
N GLU A 135 4.79 -8.59 -1.79
CA GLU A 135 4.58 -9.56 -0.73
C GLU A 135 3.42 -10.55 -1.01
N LYS A 136 3.78 -11.82 -1.23
CA LYS A 136 3.00 -12.94 -0.71
C LYS A 136 3.72 -13.43 0.54
N ARG A 137 3.09 -13.25 1.70
CA ARG A 137 3.51 -13.92 2.92
C ARG A 137 3.05 -15.37 2.87
N ASP A 138 3.93 -16.26 3.32
CA ASP A 138 3.80 -17.71 3.38
C ASP A 138 2.40 -18.18 3.83
N PRO A 139 1.81 -19.22 3.18
CA PRO A 139 0.79 -20.00 3.85
C PRO A 139 1.46 -20.61 5.09
N ALA A 140 0.81 -20.42 6.24
CA ALA A 140 1.26 -20.92 7.51
C ALA A 140 1.88 -22.32 7.40
N ILE A 141 3.08 -22.44 7.95
CA ILE A 141 3.65 -23.70 8.44
C ILE A 141 2.64 -24.24 9.45
N GLU A 142 1.79 -25.16 9.00
CA GLU A 142 1.03 -26.03 9.89
C GLU A 142 1.99 -27.14 10.32
N GLU A 143 2.84 -26.83 11.29
CA GLU A 143 3.53 -27.84 12.10
C GLU A 143 2.45 -28.60 12.87
N LYS A 144 1.94 -29.68 12.26
CA LYS A 144 1.31 -30.72 13.04
C LYS A 144 2.44 -31.51 13.70
N HIS A 145 2.68 -31.13 14.96
CA HIS A 145 3.45 -31.90 15.93
C HIS A 145 3.24 -33.40 15.74
N ASP A 146 4.33 -34.08 15.40
CA ASP A 146 4.53 -35.48 15.70
C ASP A 146 4.93 -35.56 17.18
N GLU A 147 4.13 -36.24 17.99
CA GLU A 147 4.55 -36.72 19.31
C GLU A 147 3.95 -38.12 19.55
N PRO A 148 4.63 -38.96 20.34
CA PRO A 148 4.83 -40.37 20.04
C PRO A 148 3.81 -41.28 20.72
N THR A 149 3.77 -42.53 20.24
CA THR A 149 3.01 -43.67 20.78
C THR A 149 3.34 -43.94 22.26
N PRO A 150 2.35 -44.32 23.09
CA PRO A 150 2.19 -45.74 23.50
C PRO A 150 0.68 -46.12 23.64
N SER A 151 0.21 -47.37 23.66
CA SER A 151 0.73 -48.69 24.05
C SER A 151 0.25 -49.78 23.09
#